data_AF-A0A0D0DE24-F1
#
_entry.id   AF-A0A0D0DE24-F1
#
_cell.length_a   1.000
_cell.length_b   1.000
_cell.length_c   1.000
_cell.angle_alpha   90.00
_cell.angle_beta   90.00
_cell.angle_gamma   90.00
#
_symmetry.space_group_name_H-M   'P 1'
#
loop_
_entity.id
_entity.type
_entity.pdbx_description
1 polymer ?
#
loop_
_entity_poly.entity_id
_entity_poly.type
_entity_poly.pdbx_seq_one_letter_code
_entity_poly.pdbx_strand_id
1 'polypeptide(L)'
;TGVDYVLHDMCLDLCATFTRPFEDLDSCLSCGKSRWDEVKLWKSNGQHKVPIRRFQTILLGPQLQAKYCDPDSTHNMHWLHNKTQ
;
A
#
# COMPACT_ATOMS: atom_id res chain seq x y z
N THR A 1 -8.44 -18.10 6.64
CA THR A 1 -7.88 -16.74 6.86
C THR A 1 -8.40 -15.85 5.75
N GLY A 2 -8.83 -14.61 6.04
CA GLY A 2 -9.29 -13.67 5.03
C GLY A 2 -8.14 -12.98 4.30
N VAL A 3 -8.46 -12.19 3.28
CA VAL A 3 -7.50 -11.27 2.66
C VAL A 3 -7.60 -9.93 3.39
N ASP A 4 -6.51 -9.51 4.00
CA ASP A 4 -6.42 -8.23 4.68
C ASP A 4 -5.91 -7.14 3.74
N TYR A 5 -6.06 -5.88 4.16
CA TYR A 5 -5.48 -4.73 3.48
C TYR A 5 -4.83 -3.78 4.48
N VAL A 6 -3.89 -2.99 3.98
CA VAL A 6 -3.25 -1.89 4.71
C VAL A 6 -3.41 -0.59 3.95
N LEU A 7 -3.60 0.50 4.67
CA LEU A 7 -3.70 1.84 4.10
C LEU A 7 -2.36 2.56 4.27
N HIS A 8 -1.88 3.15 3.18
CA HIS A 8 -0.69 4.00 3.19
C HIS A 8 -1.06 5.40 2.73
N ASP A 9 -0.53 6.40 3.41
CA ASP A 9 -0.62 7.79 2.96
C ASP A 9 0.12 7.91 1.61
N MET A 10 -0.38 8.78 0.75
CA MET A 10 0.10 8.88 -0.63
C MET A 10 0.12 10.32 -1.12
N CYS A 11 1.11 10.64 -1.93
CA CYS A 11 1.18 11.90 -2.66
C CYS A 11 -0.01 12.04 -3.61
N LEU A 12 -0.61 13.24 -3.65
CA LEU A 12 -1.78 13.54 -4.47
C LEU A 12 -1.50 13.31 -5.96
N ASP A 13 -0.38 13.83 -6.46
CA ASP A 13 -0.08 13.92 -7.90
C ASP A 13 0.60 12.66 -8.43
N LEU A 14 1.67 12.23 -7.76
CA LEU A 14 2.52 11.14 -8.25
C LEU A 14 2.05 9.77 -7.79
N CYS A 15 1.03 9.70 -6.94
CA CYS A 15 0.57 8.47 -6.31
C CYS A 15 1.70 7.68 -5.61
N ALA A 16 2.77 8.38 -5.18
CA ALA A 16 3.87 7.81 -4.44
C ALA A 16 3.46 7.63 -2.97
N THR A 17 3.59 6.42 -2.44
CA THR A 17 3.20 6.10 -1.07
C THR A 17 4.32 6.41 -0.08
N PHE A 18 3.95 7.02 1.04
CA PHE A 18 4.85 7.31 2.15
C PHE A 18 5.01 6.05 2.99
N THR A 19 5.88 5.15 2.53
CA THR A 19 6.15 3.87 3.20
C THR A 19 7.58 3.82 3.72
N ARG A 20 7.79 3.15 4.86
CA ARG A 20 9.09 2.82 5.45
C ARG A 20 10.11 3.98 5.41
N PRO A 21 11.15 4.05 4.52
CA PRO A 21 12.10 5.16 4.57
C PRO A 21 11.47 6.55 4.44
N PHE A 22 10.24 6.62 3.95
CA PHE A 22 9.53 7.86 3.65
C PHE A 22 8.33 8.10 4.60
N GLU A 23 8.15 7.26 5.62
CA GLU A 23 6.99 7.32 6.51
C GLU A 23 6.96 8.61 7.35
N ASP A 24 8.13 9.15 7.69
CA ASP A 24 8.24 10.39 8.48
C ASP A 24 8.21 11.67 7.62
N LEU A 25 8.11 11.53 6.30
CA LEU A 25 8.05 12.70 5.43
C LEU A 25 6.67 13.34 5.46
N ASP A 26 6.65 14.65 5.70
CA ASP A 26 5.44 15.48 5.62
C ASP A 26 5.14 15.93 4.17
N SER A 27 6.12 15.83 3.26
CA SER A 27 5.99 16.22 1.85
C SER A 27 6.68 15.24 0.91
N CYS A 28 6.15 15.13 -0.32
CA CYS A 28 6.72 14.27 -1.34
C CYS A 28 8.09 14.79 -1.82
N LEU A 29 9.13 13.95 -1.81
CA LEU A 29 10.47 14.33 -2.28
C LEU A 29 10.49 14.70 -3.78
N SER A 30 9.62 14.10 -4.58
CA SER A 30 9.64 14.26 -6.03
C SER A 30 8.88 15.49 -6.53
N CYS A 31 7.79 15.90 -5.85
CA CYS A 31 6.97 17.05 -6.28
C CYS A 31 6.80 18.14 -5.22
N GLY A 32 7.33 17.96 -4.01
CA GLY A 32 7.26 18.93 -2.91
C GLY A 32 5.90 19.10 -2.25
N LYS A 33 4.83 18.49 -2.78
CA LYS A 33 3.48 18.63 -2.23
C LYS A 33 3.35 17.98 -0.85
N SER A 34 2.58 18.62 0.01
CA SER A 34 2.23 18.12 1.33
C SER A 34 1.49 16.78 1.26
N ARG A 35 1.84 15.89 2.17
CA ARG A 35 1.11 14.66 2.47
C ARG A 35 -0.24 14.96 3.12
N TRP A 36 -0.36 16.09 3.80
CA TRP A 36 -1.50 16.45 4.62
C TRP A 36 -2.50 17.34 3.89
N ASP A 37 -3.76 17.26 4.28
CA ASP A 37 -4.78 18.24 3.97
C ASP A 37 -4.45 19.55 4.71
N GLU A 38 -3.88 20.50 3.96
CA GLU A 38 -3.38 21.77 4.51
C GLU A 38 -4.49 22.61 5.15
N VAL A 39 -5.73 22.52 4.66
CA VAL A 39 -6.87 23.25 5.23
C VAL A 39 -7.20 22.71 6.62
N LYS A 40 -7.25 21.38 6.79
CA LYS A 40 -7.49 20.76 8.10
C LYS A 40 -6.31 20.98 9.05
N LEU A 41 -5.09 20.92 8.54
CA LEU A 41 -3.89 21.17 9.32
C LEU A 41 -3.87 22.61 9.86
N TRP A 42 -4.17 23.60 9.01
CA TRP A 42 -4.22 25.01 9.41
C TRP A 42 -5.35 25.27 10.42
N LYS A 43 -6.57 24.77 10.18
CA LYS A 43 -7.72 24.94 11.09
C LYS A 43 -7.49 24.33 12.47
N SER A 44 -6.67 23.29 12.57
CA SER A 44 -6.32 22.62 13.82
C SER A 44 -5.04 23.16 14.45
N ASN A 45 -4.46 24.24 13.93
CA ASN A 45 -3.18 24.79 14.36
C ASN A 45 -2.07 23.71 14.41
N GLY A 46 -2.02 22.84 13.40
CA GLY A 46 -1.06 21.77 13.26
C GLY A 46 -1.39 20.48 14.01
N GLN A 47 -2.44 20.43 14.83
CA GLN A 47 -2.74 19.27 15.68
C GLN A 47 -3.37 18.10 14.92
N HIS A 48 -4.09 18.37 13.84
CA HIS A 48 -4.82 17.35 13.09
C HIS A 48 -4.19 17.12 11.72
N LYS A 49 -3.29 16.14 11.66
CA LYS A 49 -2.64 15.66 10.43
C LYS A 49 -3.52 14.62 9.75
N VAL A 50 -4.31 15.05 8.77
CA VAL A 50 -5.14 14.17 7.93
C VAL A 50 -4.47 14.04 6.56
N PRO A 51 -4.14 12.84 6.09
CA PRO A 51 -3.49 12.67 4.80
C PRO A 51 -4.44 13.05 3.66
N ILE A 52 -3.92 13.73 2.65
CA ILE A 52 -4.70 14.21 1.50
C ILE A 52 -5.20 13.06 0.62
N ARG A 53 -4.44 11.95 0.59
CA ARG A 53 -4.78 10.75 -0.17
C ARG A 53 -4.21 9.51 0.50
N ARG A 54 -4.91 8.39 0.38
CA ARG A 54 -4.45 7.07 0.83
C ARG A 54 -4.56 6.04 -0.30
N PHE A 55 -3.65 5.09 -0.29
CA PHE A 55 -3.65 3.91 -1.14
C PHE A 55 -3.94 2.66 -0.31
N GLN A 56 -4.73 1.75 -0.86
CA GLN A 56 -5.06 0.48 -0.24
C GLN A 56 -4.22 -0.64 -0.85
N THR A 57 -3.33 -1.22 -0.04
CA THR A 57 -2.55 -2.40 -0.44
C THR A 57 -3.24 -3.65 0.05
N ILE A 58 -3.72 -4.47 -0.88
CA ILE A 58 -4.33 -5.77 -0.58
C ILE A 58 -3.22 -6.79 -0.35
N LEU A 59 -3.19 -7.42 0.84
CA LEU A 59 -2.12 -8.32 1.26
C LEU A 59 -2.38 -9.75 0.76
N LEU A 60 -2.20 -9.97 -0.54
CA LEU A 60 -2.34 -11.30 -1.15
C LEU A 60 -1.16 -12.23 -0.84
N GLY A 61 0.02 -11.67 -0.58
CA GLY A 61 1.27 -12.42 -0.37
C GLY A 61 1.15 -13.57 0.65
N PRO A 62 0.69 -13.33 1.88
CA PRO A 62 0.53 -14.38 2.88
C PRO A 62 -0.41 -15.50 2.46
N GLN A 63 -1.52 -15.18 1.79
CA GLN A 63 -2.46 -16.20 1.29
C GLN A 63 -1.84 -17.02 0.16
N LEU A 64 -1.11 -16.38 -0.75
CA LEU A 64 -0.38 -17.07 -1.82
C LEU A 64 0.72 -17.97 -1.24
N GLN A 65 1.52 -17.47 -0.30
CA GLN A 65 2.55 -18.26 0.38
C GLN A 65 1.97 -19.49 1.06
N ALA A 66 0.85 -19.35 1.77
CA ALA A 66 0.15 -20.48 2.38
C ALA A 66 -0.30 -21.52 1.34
N LYS A 67 -0.76 -21.08 0.16
CA LYS A 67 -1.12 -21.98 -0.96
C LYS A 67 0.09 -22.72 -1.53
N TYR A 68 1.24 -22.08 -1.61
CA TYR A 68 2.48 -22.72 -2.06
C TYR A 68 3.11 -23.68 -1.03
N CYS A 69 2.69 -23.62 0.24
CA CYS A 69 3.13 -24.60 1.25
C CYS A 69 2.38 -25.93 1.16
N ASP A 70 1.22 -25.97 0.48
CA ASP A 70 0.41 -27.17 0.29
C ASP A 70 0.74 -27.84 -1.06
N PRO A 71 1.12 -29.14 -1.10
CA PRO A 71 1.53 -29.81 -2.33
C PRO A 71 0.47 -29.80 -3.44
N ASP A 72 -0.79 -30.07 -3.09
CA ASP A 72 -1.90 -30.13 -4.04
C ASP A 72 -2.21 -28.74 -4.61
N SER A 73 -2.30 -27.74 -3.73
CA SER A 73 -2.47 -26.34 -4.14
C SER A 73 -1.32 -25.86 -5.01
N THR A 74 -0.08 -26.22 -4.69
CA THR A 74 1.11 -25.88 -5.50
C THR A 74 1.01 -26.49 -6.90
N HIS A 75 0.64 -27.77 -7.00
CA HIS A 75 0.42 -28.41 -8.29
C HIS A 75 -0.62 -27.65 -9.13
N ASN A 76 -1.73 -27.26 -8.51
CA ASN A 76 -2.78 -26.47 -9.18
C ASN A 76 -2.29 -25.08 -9.60
N MET A 77 -1.48 -24.40 -8.79
CA MET A 77 -0.91 -23.08 -9.13
C MET A 77 0.04 -23.13 -10.34
N HIS A 78 0.69 -24.28 -10.58
CA HIS A 78 1.56 -24.50 -11.74
C HIS A 78 0.83 -24.98 -13.01
N TRP A 79 -0.50 -25.16 -12.96
CA TRP A 79 -1.27 -25.76 -14.06
C TRP A 79 -1.03 -25.11 -15.42
N LEU A 80 -1.08 -23.77 -15.50
CA LEU A 80 -0.94 -23.06 -16.78
C LEU A 80 0.49 -23.23 -17.35
N HIS A 81 1.50 -23.14 -16.50
CA HIS A 81 2.90 -23.35 -16.90
C HIS A 81 3.12 -24.76 -17.47
N ASN A 82 2.54 -25.78 -16.82
CA ASN A 82 2.65 -27.17 -17.25
C ASN A 82 1.86 -27.46 -18.55
N LYS A 83 0.91 -26.60 -18.95
CA LYS A 83 0.09 -26.77 -20.16
C LYS A 83 0.67 -26.10 -21.40
N THR A 84 1.60 -25.17 -21.22
CA THR A 84 2.16 -24.36 -22.32
C THR A 84 3.60 -24.72 -22.69
N GLN A 85 4.21 -25.70 -22.02
CA GLN A 85 5.45 -26.37 -22.46
C GLN A 85 5.13 -27.59 -23.30
#